data_AF-A0A931KUH9-F1
#
_entry.id   AF-A0A931KUH9-F1
#
_cell.length_a   1.000
_cell.length_b   1.000
_cell.length_c   1.000
_cell.angle_alpha   90.00
_cell.angle_beta   90.00
_cell.angle_gamma   90.00
#
_symmetry.space_group_name_H-M   'P 1'
#
loop_
_entity.id
_entity.type
_entity.pdbx_description
1 polymer ?
#
loop_
_entity_poly.entity_id
_entity_poly.type
_entity_poly.pdbx_seq_one_letter_code
_entity_poly.pdbx_strand_id
1 'polypeptide(L)' 'MTPNSPEPIVRAMLAAVHRRDHRHAAACCHPHSVEVVHLGTASIAVCHDCVFESGFHNVRDCERAAADHRHATV' A
#
# COMPACT_ATOMS: atom_id res chain seq x y z
N MET A 1 20.26 16.93 9.47
CA MET A 1 19.38 15.80 9.85
C MET A 1 18.31 16.34 10.77
N THR A 2 17.07 16.50 10.28
CA THR A 2 15.93 16.84 11.13
C THR A 2 15.49 15.58 11.87
N PRO A 3 15.62 15.50 13.20
CA PRO A 3 15.43 14.27 13.98
C PRO A 3 13.96 13.78 14.07
N ASN A 4 13.04 14.43 13.34
CA ASN A 4 11.60 14.12 13.33
C ASN A 4 11.06 14.04 11.90
N SER A 5 11.85 13.55 10.92
CA SER A 5 11.24 13.27 9.62
C SER A 5 10.19 12.14 9.82
N PRO A 6 8.99 12.27 9.25
CA PRO A 6 7.95 11.24 9.37
C PRO A 6 8.31 9.95 8.62
N GLU A 7 9.33 9.96 7.78
CA GLU A 7 9.76 8.85 6.91
C GLU A 7 9.95 7.49 7.62
N PRO A 8 10.69 7.37 8.74
CA PRO A 8 10.84 6.09 9.44
C PRO A 8 9.53 5.54 9.99
N ILE A 9 8.65 6.39 10.53
CA ILE A 9 7.34 5.98 11.05
C ILE A 9 6.46 5.51 9.90
N VAL A 10 6.42 6.30 8.82
CA VAL A 10 5.67 5.98 7.60
C VAL A 10 6.15 4.66 6.99
N ARG A 11 7.46 4.46 6.88
CA ARG A 11 8.04 3.20 6.39
C ARG A 11 7.75 2.02 7.31
N ALA A 12 7.76 2.21 8.63
CA ALA A 12 7.39 1.18 9.59
C ALA A 12 5.90 0.84 9.50
N MET A 13 5.03 1.84 9.29
CA MET A 13 3.60 1.62 9.05
C MET A 13 3.35 0.86 7.74
N LEU A 14 4.01 1.25 6.63
CA LEU A 14 3.94 0.50 5.38
C LEU A 14 4.40 -0.95 5.55
N ALA A 15 5.56 -1.15 6.18
CA ALA A 15 6.06 -2.49 6.46
C ALA A 15 5.09 -3.30 7.34
N ALA A 16 4.42 -2.68 8.32
CA ALA A 16 3.42 -3.35 9.16
C ALA A 16 2.14 -3.70 8.38
N VAL A 17 1.70 -2.81 7.50
CA VAL A 17 0.54 -3.01 6.61
C VAL A 17 0.81 -4.19 5.68
N HIS A 18 1.95 -4.20 4.99
CA HIS A 18 2.38 -5.32 4.15
C HIS A 18 2.55 -6.63 4.97
N ARG A 19 3.22 -6.58 6.12
CA ARG A 19 3.52 -7.78 6.93
C ARG A 19 2.29 -8.48 7.51
N ARG A 20 1.12 -7.82 7.60
CA ARG A 20 -0.09 -8.49 8.09
C ARG A 20 -0.53 -9.63 7.17
N ASP A 21 -0.22 -9.58 5.88
CA ASP A 21 -0.74 -10.52 4.88
C ASP A 21 0.33 -11.38 4.17
N HIS A 22 1.63 -11.09 4.33
CA HIS A 22 2.68 -11.79 3.56
C HIS A 22 3.18 -13.13 4.16
N ARG A 23 2.28 -14.11 4.31
CA ARG A 23 2.68 -15.53 4.46
C ARG A 23 2.00 -16.46 3.45
N HIS A 24 1.72 -15.96 2.25
CA HIS A 24 1.21 -16.78 1.15
C HIS A 24 2.33 -17.17 0.16
N ALA A 25 2.33 -18.43 -0.24
CA ALA A 25 3.31 -18.99 -1.17
C ALA A 25 2.98 -18.57 -2.62
N ALA A 26 3.54 -17.43 -3.04
CA ALA A 26 3.92 -16.99 -4.40
C ALA A 26 3.01 -17.21 -5.64
N ALA A 27 1.86 -17.90 -5.60
CA ALA A 27 1.25 -18.40 -6.84
C ALA A 27 -0.27 -18.23 -6.97
N CYS A 28 -1.00 -17.59 -6.03
CA CYS A 28 -2.46 -17.73 -6.06
C CYS A 28 -3.31 -16.61 -5.47
N CYS A 29 -2.77 -15.43 -5.17
CA CYS A 29 -3.59 -14.37 -4.55
C CYS A 29 -4.39 -13.55 -5.57
N HIS A 30 -5.15 -14.20 -6.47
CA HIS A 30 -6.10 -13.50 -7.34
C HIS A 30 -7.53 -13.60 -6.78
N PRO A 31 -8.30 -12.50 -6.78
CA PRO A 31 -7.87 -11.14 -7.11
C PRO A 31 -6.96 -10.56 -6.02
N HIS A 32 -6.01 -9.70 -6.41
CA HIS A 32 -5.11 -9.06 -5.44
C HIS A 32 -5.91 -8.23 -4.42
N SER A 33 -5.51 -8.33 -3.16
CA SER A 33 -5.99 -7.51 -2.05
C SER A 33 -5.26 -6.16 -2.05
N VAL A 34 -5.97 -5.11 -2.47
CA VAL A 34 -5.44 -3.75 -2.58
C VAL A 34 -6.21 -2.82 -1.64
N GLU A 35 -5.49 -2.16 -0.75
CA GLU A 35 -6.02 -1.26 0.28
C GLU A 35 -5.53 0.18 0.07
N VAL A 36 -6.36 1.16 0.39
CA VAL A 36 -5.95 2.57 0.49
C VAL A 36 -5.78 2.91 1.96
N VAL A 37 -4.54 3.18 2.38
CA VAL A 37 -4.20 3.56 3.75
C VAL A 37 -4.17 5.07 3.87
N HIS A 38 -4.90 5.60 4.84
CA HIS A 38 -4.92 7.03 5.13
C HIS A 38 -3.91 7.39 6.22
N LEU A 39 -3.07 8.39 5.96
CA LEU A 39 -2.00 8.86 6.83
C LEU A 39 -2.08 10.37 6.95
N GLY A 40 -2.96 10.84 7.85
CA GLY A 40 -3.22 12.26 8.05
C GLY A 40 -3.80 12.89 6.78
N THR A 41 -3.06 13.81 6.17
CA THR A 41 -3.47 14.52 4.94
C THR A 41 -3.11 13.79 3.65
N ALA A 42 -2.35 12.70 3.74
CA ALA A 42 -1.94 11.88 2.61
C ALA A 42 -2.58 10.49 2.68
N SER A 43 -2.59 9.80 1.55
CA SER A 43 -3.02 8.41 1.43
C SER A 43 -2.05 7.65 0.54
N ILE A 44 -2.07 6.33 0.61
CA ILE A 44 -1.28 5.45 -0.25
C ILE A 44 -2.08 4.21 -0.58
N ALA A 45 -2.05 3.78 -1.84
CA ALA A 45 -2.56 2.46 -2.22
C ALA A 45 -1.46 1.43 -2.07
N VAL A 46 -1.76 0.31 -1.43
CA VAL A 46 -0.84 -0.79 -1.21
C VAL A 46 -1.47 -2.11 -1.62
N CYS A 47 -0.67 -2.99 -2.22
CA CYS A 47 -1.07 -4.36 -2.52
C CYS A 47 -0.42 -5.31 -1.52
N HIS A 48 -1.27 -6.12 -0.89
CA HIS A 48 -0.89 -7.12 0.10
C HIS A 48 -0.35 -8.42 -0.51
N ASP A 49 -0.35 -8.52 -1.84
CA ASP A 49 0.08 -9.73 -2.55
C ASP A 49 1.37 -9.56 -3.34
N CYS A 50 1.58 -8.39 -3.94
CA CYS A 50 2.75 -8.12 -4.81
C CYS A 50 3.65 -6.96 -4.33
N VAL A 51 3.40 -6.43 -3.13
CA VAL A 51 4.18 -5.32 -2.54
C VAL A 51 4.13 -4.04 -3.39
N PHE A 52 3.10 -3.88 -4.23
CA PHE A 52 2.86 -2.63 -4.93
C PHE A 52 2.52 -1.53 -3.93
N GLU A 53 3.08 -0.34 -4.16
CA GLU A 53 2.74 0.88 -3.44
C GLU A 53 2.63 2.05 -4.43
N SER A 54 1.59 2.88 -4.31
CA SER A 54 1.38 4.01 -5.23
C SER A 54 2.23 5.23 -4.91
N GLY A 55 2.86 5.28 -3.74
CA GLY A 55 3.35 6.52 -3.14
C GLY A 55 2.24 7.34 -2.47
N PHE A 56 2.63 8.43 -1.79
CA PHE A 56 1.71 9.28 -1.03
C PHE A 56 1.01 10.30 -1.93
N HIS A 57 -0.31 10.17 -2.05
CA HIS A 57 -1.17 11.07 -2.83
C HIS A 57 -2.43 11.44 -2.06
N ASN A 58 -3.35 12.19 -2.68
CA ASN A 58 -4.69 12.38 -2.13
C ASN A 58 -5.50 11.08 -2.26
N VAL A 59 -6.59 10.98 -1.49
CA VAL A 59 -7.46 9.79 -1.46
C VAL A 59 -7.93 9.38 -2.85
N ARG A 60 -8.36 10.34 -3.68
CA ARG A 60 -8.92 10.06 -5.01
C ARG A 60 -7.90 9.43 -5.96
N ASP A 61 -6.65 9.89 -5.89
CA ASP A 61 -5.57 9.34 -6.71
C ASP A 61 -5.14 7.96 -6.21
N CYS A 62 -5.14 7.73 -4.90
CA CYS A 62 -4.88 6.40 -4.33
C CYS A 62 -6.00 5.42 -4.65
N GLU A 63 -7.27 5.82 -4.58
CA GLU A 63 -8.40 4.98 -4.98
C GLU A 63 -8.33 4.58 -6.46
N ARG A 64 -7.93 5.52 -7.33
CA ARG A 64 -7.68 5.25 -8.75
C ARG A 64 -6.54 4.24 -8.92
N ALA A 65 -5.39 4.48 -8.29
CA ALA A 65 -4.26 3.55 -8.35
C ALA A 65 -4.62 2.15 -7.82
N ALA A 66 -5.44 2.09 -6.77
CA ALA A 66 -5.92 0.82 -6.22
C ALA A 66 -6.88 0.10 -7.18
N ALA A 67 -7.79 0.83 -7.84
CA ALA A 67 -8.69 0.28 -8.84
C ALA A 67 -7.94 -0.22 -10.07
N ASP A 68 -7.00 0.56 -10.58
CA ASP A 68 -6.16 0.21 -11.72
C ASP A 68 -5.32 -1.04 -11.41
N HIS A 69 -4.73 -1.12 -10.22
CA HIS A 69 -3.98 -2.30 -9.79
C HIS A 69 -4.87 -3.53 -9.71
N ARG A 70 -6.03 -3.43 -9.04
CA ARG A 70 -6.99 -4.54 -8.98
C ARG A 70 -7.36 -5.02 -10.38
N HIS A 71 -7.61 -4.11 -11.33
CA HIS A 71 -8.02 -4.45 -12.69
C HIS A 71 -6.90 -5.08 -13.54
N ALA A 72 -5.64 -4.73 -13.27
CA ALA A 72 -4.48 -5.32 -13.93
C ALA A 72 -4.12 -6.71 -13.40
N THR A 73 -4.63 -7.08 -12.23
CA THR A 73 -4.32 -8.32 -11.51
C THR A 73 -5.61 -9.10 -11.17
N VAL A 74 -6.56 -9.12 -12.12
CA VAL A 74 -7.75 -10.00 -12.15
C VAL A 74 -7.54 -11.14 -13.14
#